data_AF-X0Y0A0-F1
#
_entry.id   AF-X0Y0A0-F1
#
_cell.length_a   1.000
_cell.length_b   1.000
_cell.length_c   1.000
_cell.angle_alpha   90.00
_cell.angle_beta   90.00
_cell.angle_gamma   90.00
#
_symmetry.space_group_name_H-M   'P 1'
#
loop_
_entity.id
_entity.type
_entity.pdbx_description
1 polymer ?
#
loop_
_entity_poly.entity_id
_entity_poly.type
_entity_poly.pdbx_seq_one_letter_code
_entity_poly.pdbx_strand_id
1 'polypeptide(L)'
;ARIDRLVRGRAEGPGNLLMLVGADTGRDGLHGATFASVELDERSEERRPAVQVGNPFMEKLLMEACVELAEQHRDWITGIEDLGAAGITSAVVESAARGGTGLDVDVSRVPRREQGMTPYEVMISESQERMLVIVKREHEEEVRRHFER
;
A
#
# COMPACT_ATOMS: atom_id res chain seq x y z
N ALA A 1 12.55 18.96 8.67
CA ALA A 1 11.27 18.45 9.24
C ALA A 1 11.39 18.39 10.76
N ARG A 2 10.31 18.66 11.51
CA ARG A 2 10.34 18.49 12.97
C ARG A 2 10.19 17.00 13.31
N ILE A 3 11.09 16.46 14.14
CA ILE A 3 11.20 15.00 14.38
C ILE A 3 9.92 14.42 15.01
N ASP A 4 9.26 15.21 15.85
CA ASP A 4 7.97 14.90 16.50
C ASP A 4 6.81 14.72 15.50
N ARG A 5 6.97 15.21 14.27
CA ARG A 5 5.97 15.13 13.20
C ARG A 5 6.26 14.03 12.19
N LEU A 6 7.25 13.18 12.40
CA LEU A 6 7.52 12.05 11.50
C LEU A 6 6.51 10.93 11.76
N VAL A 7 5.88 10.43 10.69
CA VAL A 7 5.17 9.14 10.70
C VAL A 7 6.10 8.12 10.05
N ARG A 8 6.22 6.94 10.66
CA ARG A 8 7.13 5.88 10.19
C ARG A 8 6.30 4.75 9.58
N GLY A 9 6.83 4.07 8.57
CA GLY A 9 6.24 2.84 8.05
C GLY A 9 6.55 1.64 8.95
N ARG A 10 6.01 1.61 10.18
CA ARG A 10 6.22 0.50 11.13
C ARG A 10 4.90 -0.03 11.64
N ALA A 11 4.73 -1.34 11.53
CA ALA A 11 3.61 -2.05 12.13
C ALA A 11 3.93 -2.39 13.58
N GLU A 12 3.75 -1.42 14.48
CA GLU A 12 3.94 -1.59 15.92
C GLU A 12 2.58 -1.78 16.64
N GLY A 13 2.60 -2.46 17.78
CA GLY A 13 1.39 -2.71 18.58
C GLY A 13 0.55 -3.90 18.06
N PRO A 14 0.82 -5.12 18.55
CA PRO A 14 0.00 -6.28 18.21
C PRO A 14 -1.50 -6.03 18.44
N GLY A 15 -2.32 -6.41 17.47
CA GLY A 15 -3.77 -6.16 17.48
C GLY A 15 -4.21 -4.95 16.65
N ASN A 16 -3.27 -4.06 16.29
CA ASN A 16 -3.53 -3.00 15.31
C ASN A 16 -3.86 -3.58 13.93
N LEU A 17 -4.56 -2.79 13.13
CA LEU A 17 -5.10 -3.16 11.83
C LEU A 17 -4.20 -2.69 10.70
N LEU A 18 -4.21 -3.46 9.62
CA LEU A 18 -3.64 -3.10 8.33
C LEU A 18 -4.78 -2.62 7.43
N MET A 19 -4.78 -1.35 7.06
CA MET A 19 -5.78 -0.80 6.14
C MET A 19 -5.11 -0.40 4.83
N LEU A 20 -5.53 -1.03 3.75
CA LEU A 20 -5.18 -0.60 2.40
C LEU A 20 -6.14 0.52 1.99
N VAL A 21 -5.59 1.67 1.60
CA VAL A 21 -6.35 2.86 1.20
C VAL A 21 -5.87 3.35 -0.16
N GLY A 22 -6.76 4.03 -0.89
CA GLY A 22 -6.50 4.49 -2.27
C GLY A 22 -7.22 3.62 -3.30
N ALA A 23 -6.55 3.35 -4.42
CA ALA A 23 -7.14 2.67 -5.57
C ALA A 23 -7.34 1.16 -5.37
N ASP A 24 -8.30 0.60 -6.11
CA ASP A 24 -8.54 -0.84 -6.17
C ASP A 24 -7.36 -1.59 -6.83
N THR A 25 -7.11 -2.81 -6.37
CA THR A 25 -6.02 -3.65 -6.87
C THR A 25 -6.40 -4.33 -8.19
N GLY A 26 -5.52 -4.25 -9.18
CA GLY A 26 -5.62 -4.88 -10.51
C GLY A 26 -4.36 -5.68 -10.86
N ARG A 27 -4.25 -6.15 -12.09
CA ARG A 27 -3.11 -6.92 -12.63
C ARG A 27 -1.99 -6.02 -13.17
N ASP A 28 -1.82 -4.83 -12.61
CA ASP A 28 -0.79 -3.89 -13.07
C ASP A 28 0.58 -4.28 -12.55
N GLY A 29 1.59 -4.11 -13.40
CA GLY A 29 3.00 -4.23 -13.00
C GLY A 29 3.32 -5.57 -12.36
N LEU A 30 2.59 -6.65 -12.66
CA LEU A 30 2.91 -7.99 -12.16
C LEU A 30 4.31 -8.36 -12.66
N HIS A 31 5.23 -8.59 -11.72
CA HIS A 31 6.67 -8.78 -11.96
C HIS A 31 7.43 -7.53 -12.43
N GLY A 32 6.88 -6.33 -12.22
CA GLY A 32 7.52 -5.05 -12.52
C GLY A 32 8.87 -4.89 -11.82
N ALA A 33 8.94 -5.23 -10.53
CA ALA A 33 10.20 -5.24 -9.78
C ALA A 33 11.28 -6.17 -10.39
N THR A 34 10.88 -7.34 -10.88
CA THR A 34 11.81 -8.27 -11.55
C THR A 34 12.25 -7.71 -12.90
N PHE A 35 11.32 -7.12 -13.64
CA PHE A 35 11.60 -6.47 -14.92
C PHE A 35 12.55 -5.27 -14.78
N ALA A 36 12.42 -4.48 -13.72
CA ALA A 36 13.34 -3.36 -13.44
C ALA A 36 14.78 -3.82 -13.08
N SER A 37 14.95 -5.10 -12.75
CA SER A 37 16.22 -5.68 -12.31
C SER A 37 16.97 -6.47 -13.39
N VAL A 38 16.40 -6.61 -14.59
CA VAL A 38 17.02 -7.33 -15.72
C VAL A 38 17.57 -6.35 -16.77
N GLU A 39 18.66 -6.74 -17.44
CA GLU A 39 19.20 -5.97 -18.56
C GLU A 39 18.20 -5.94 -19.72
N LEU A 40 18.03 -4.76 -20.32
CA LEU A 40 17.14 -4.55 -21.46
C LEU A 40 17.79 -5.09 -22.74
N ASP A 41 17.08 -5.96 -23.43
CA ASP A 41 17.46 -6.60 -24.69
C ASP A 41 16.35 -6.48 -25.74
N GLU A 42 16.58 -6.99 -26.95
CA GLU A 42 15.59 -6.98 -28.04
C GLU A 42 14.31 -7.77 -27.71
N ARG A 43 14.33 -8.67 -26.73
CA ARG A 43 13.16 -9.43 -26.24
C ARG A 43 12.38 -8.67 -25.16
N SER A 44 12.87 -7.52 -24.73
CA SER A 44 12.25 -6.70 -23.67
C SER A 44 10.99 -5.97 -24.16
N GLU A 45 10.77 -5.85 -25.48
CA GLU A 45 9.51 -5.32 -26.02
C GLU A 45 8.29 -6.15 -25.64
N GLU A 46 8.44 -7.49 -25.50
CA GLU A 46 7.37 -8.40 -25.06
C GLU A 46 6.97 -8.18 -23.59
N ARG A 47 7.81 -7.49 -22.81
CA ARG A 47 7.62 -7.21 -21.38
C ARG A 47 7.06 -5.79 -21.09
N ARG A 48 6.74 -5.03 -22.15
CA ARG A 48 6.03 -3.73 -22.06
C ARG A 48 4.74 -3.70 -21.24
N PRO A 49 3.95 -4.80 -21.09
CA PRO A 49 2.76 -4.79 -20.23
C PRO A 49 3.03 -4.47 -18.75
N ALA A 50 4.31 -4.46 -18.31
CA ALA A 50 4.70 -4.04 -16.97
C ALA A 50 4.62 -2.51 -16.72
N VAL A 51 4.36 -1.69 -17.76
CA VAL A 51 4.28 -0.23 -17.61
C VAL A 51 3.00 0.16 -16.86
N GLN A 52 3.19 0.73 -15.68
CA GLN A 52 2.14 1.22 -14.81
C GLN A 52 1.55 2.52 -15.37
N VAL A 53 0.22 2.63 -15.37
CA VAL A 53 -0.49 3.87 -15.68
C VAL A 53 -1.06 4.42 -14.38
N GLY A 54 -0.45 5.48 -13.85
CA GLY A 54 -0.94 6.15 -12.65
C GLY A 54 -2.10 7.10 -12.91
N ASN A 55 -2.87 7.38 -11.86
CA ASN A 55 -3.92 8.38 -11.83
C ASN A 55 -3.53 9.55 -10.90
N PRO A 56 -3.00 10.66 -11.45
CA PRO A 56 -2.49 11.77 -10.63
C PRO A 56 -3.58 12.49 -9.83
N PHE A 57 -4.85 12.39 -10.24
CA PHE A 57 -5.96 12.95 -9.47
C PHE A 57 -6.22 12.13 -8.20
N MET A 58 -6.20 10.80 -8.32
CA MET A 58 -6.30 9.91 -7.17
C MET A 58 -5.09 10.06 -6.25
N GLU A 59 -3.89 10.16 -6.82
CA GLU A 59 -2.66 10.39 -6.04
C GLU A 59 -2.75 11.67 -5.20
N LYS A 60 -3.28 12.76 -5.77
CA LYS A 60 -3.48 14.01 -5.04
C LYS A 60 -4.46 13.85 -3.88
N LEU A 61 -5.60 13.19 -4.08
CA LEU A 61 -6.59 12.95 -3.02
C LEU A 61 -6.01 12.08 -1.90
N LEU A 62 -5.33 10.99 -2.28
CA LEU A 62 -4.68 10.08 -1.34
C LEU A 62 -3.59 10.78 -0.52
N MET A 63 -2.76 11.59 -1.17
CA MET A 63 -1.73 12.38 -0.50
C MET A 63 -2.33 13.34 0.52
N GLU A 64 -3.36 14.12 0.15
CA GLU A 64 -4.02 15.05 1.07
C GLU A 64 -4.63 14.31 2.26
N ALA A 65 -5.32 13.19 2.02
CA ALA A 65 -5.89 12.37 3.08
C ALA A 65 -4.81 11.82 4.02
N CYS A 66 -3.69 11.32 3.51
CA CYS A 66 -2.58 10.84 4.33
C CYS A 66 -1.91 11.95 5.15
N VAL A 67 -1.76 13.16 4.57
CA VAL A 67 -1.20 14.32 5.27
C VAL A 67 -2.15 14.78 6.38
N GLU A 68 -3.45 14.91 6.11
CA GLU A 68 -4.46 15.26 7.11
C GLU A 68 -4.46 14.24 8.26
N LEU A 69 -4.40 12.95 7.95
CA LEU A 69 -4.30 11.89 8.95
C LEU A 69 -3.03 12.01 9.82
N ALA A 70 -1.86 12.26 9.19
CA ALA A 70 -0.58 12.36 9.87
C ALA A 70 -0.41 13.62 10.73
N GLU A 71 -1.09 14.71 10.37
CA GLU A 71 -1.00 16.00 11.05
C GLU A 71 -2.10 16.22 12.08
N GLN A 72 -3.34 15.78 11.80
CA GLN A 72 -4.52 16.07 12.63
C GLN A 72 -4.98 14.88 13.46
N HIS A 73 -4.65 13.65 13.04
CA HIS A 73 -5.16 12.40 13.62
C HIS A 73 -4.06 11.37 13.88
N ARG A 74 -2.86 11.87 14.23
CA ARG A 74 -1.67 11.04 14.44
C ARG A 74 -1.88 9.95 15.49
N ASP A 75 -2.70 10.22 16.50
CA ASP A 75 -3.01 9.29 17.57
C ASP A 75 -3.84 8.08 17.10
N TRP A 76 -4.44 8.13 15.89
CA TRP A 76 -5.22 7.02 15.34
C TRP A 76 -4.37 5.93 14.68
N ILE A 77 -3.12 6.24 14.36
CA ILE A 77 -2.25 5.38 13.57
C ILE A 77 -0.92 5.13 14.28
N THR A 78 -0.23 4.08 13.86
CA THR A 78 1.14 3.79 14.27
C THR A 78 2.13 3.88 13.10
N GLY A 79 1.63 3.79 11.86
CA GLY A 79 2.45 3.96 10.68
C GLY A 79 1.69 4.12 9.38
N ILE A 80 2.42 4.57 8.36
CA ILE A 80 1.98 4.71 6.97
C ILE A 80 3.13 4.24 6.08
N GLU A 81 2.81 3.44 5.06
CA GLU A 81 3.76 2.85 4.10
C GLU A 81 3.15 2.95 2.69
N ASP A 82 3.94 3.31 1.69
CA ASP A 82 3.51 3.30 0.29
C ASP A 82 3.55 1.89 -0.32
N LEU A 83 2.78 1.67 -1.38
CA LEU A 83 2.85 0.46 -2.17
C LEU A 83 3.51 0.76 -3.52
N GLY A 84 4.61 0.08 -3.80
CA GLY A 84 5.31 0.15 -5.08
C GLY A 84 5.68 -1.24 -5.58
N ALA A 85 6.98 -1.47 -5.77
CA ALA A 85 7.54 -2.75 -6.19
C ALA A 85 7.09 -3.91 -5.26
N ALA A 86 6.67 -5.03 -5.86
CA ALA A 86 6.10 -6.18 -5.14
C ALA A 86 4.86 -5.89 -4.26
N GLY A 87 4.26 -4.69 -4.38
CA GLY A 87 2.92 -4.37 -3.90
C GLY A 87 2.70 -4.57 -2.41
N ILE A 88 1.56 -5.19 -2.09
CA ILE A 88 1.14 -5.49 -0.72
C ILE A 88 2.20 -6.32 -0.01
N THR A 89 2.83 -7.28 -0.70
CA THR A 89 3.85 -8.16 -0.13
C THR A 89 5.00 -7.35 0.48
N SER A 90 5.55 -6.40 -0.27
CA SER A 90 6.67 -5.58 0.23
C SER A 90 6.21 -4.70 1.39
N ALA A 91 5.11 -3.96 1.20
CA ALA A 91 4.64 -2.99 2.19
C ALA A 91 4.33 -3.64 3.55
N VAL A 92 3.64 -4.81 3.56
CA VAL A 92 3.33 -5.49 4.81
C VAL A 92 4.59 -6.08 5.45
N VAL A 93 5.39 -6.84 4.70
CA VAL A 93 6.58 -7.51 5.27
C VAL A 93 7.59 -6.50 5.80
N GLU A 94 7.83 -5.42 5.06
CA GLU A 94 8.76 -4.38 5.49
C GLU A 94 8.26 -3.61 6.73
N SER A 95 6.98 -3.25 6.76
CA SER A 95 6.41 -2.55 7.92
C SER A 95 6.44 -3.43 9.18
N ALA A 96 6.19 -4.73 9.06
CA ALA A 96 6.32 -5.70 10.15
C ALA A 96 7.76 -5.89 10.60
N ALA A 97 8.69 -6.04 9.65
CA ALA A 97 10.12 -6.18 9.95
C ALA A 97 10.65 -4.96 10.70
N ARG A 98 10.28 -3.74 10.28
CA ARG A 98 10.65 -2.50 10.98
C ARG A 98 9.96 -2.34 12.34
N GLY A 99 8.79 -2.96 12.53
CA GLY A 99 8.04 -2.98 13.80
C GLY A 99 8.43 -4.11 14.76
N GLY A 100 9.18 -5.12 14.30
CA GLY A 100 9.49 -6.32 15.10
C GLY A 100 8.27 -7.18 15.40
N THR A 101 7.28 -7.20 14.50
CA THR A 101 5.99 -7.90 14.67
C THR A 101 5.76 -8.95 13.59
N GLY A 102 4.75 -9.79 13.78
CA GLY A 102 4.17 -10.65 12.75
C GLY A 102 2.91 -10.04 12.14
N LEU A 103 2.38 -10.67 11.10
CA LEU A 103 1.19 -10.21 10.38
C LEU A 103 0.22 -11.36 10.12
N ASP A 104 -1.07 -11.03 10.14
CA ASP A 104 -2.14 -11.87 9.61
C ASP A 104 -2.83 -11.06 8.50
N VAL A 105 -2.77 -11.58 7.27
CA VAL A 105 -3.23 -10.87 6.07
C VAL A 105 -4.31 -11.69 5.38
N ASP A 106 -5.54 -11.19 5.47
CA ASP A 106 -6.66 -11.74 4.72
C ASP A 106 -6.75 -11.11 3.33
N VAL A 107 -6.16 -11.78 2.35
CA VAL A 107 -6.13 -11.36 0.94
C VAL A 107 -7.54 -11.25 0.34
N SER A 108 -8.54 -11.95 0.91
CA SER A 108 -9.92 -11.88 0.43
C SER A 108 -10.57 -10.51 0.67
N ARG A 109 -10.07 -9.74 1.64
CA ARG A 109 -10.57 -8.40 1.99
C ARG A 109 -10.00 -7.28 1.13
N VAL A 110 -8.99 -7.56 0.30
CA VAL A 110 -8.37 -6.55 -0.57
C VAL A 110 -9.38 -6.12 -1.66
N PRO A 111 -9.67 -4.82 -1.83
CA PRO A 111 -10.50 -4.31 -2.92
C PRO A 111 -9.86 -4.58 -4.29
N ARG A 112 -10.67 -5.05 -5.25
CA ARG A 112 -10.20 -5.48 -6.57
C ARG A 112 -11.10 -4.93 -7.66
N ARG A 113 -10.49 -4.44 -8.73
CA ARG A 113 -11.23 -3.99 -9.93
C ARG A 113 -11.31 -5.05 -11.03
N GLU A 114 -10.50 -6.11 -10.93
CA GLU A 114 -10.50 -7.24 -11.86
C GLU A 114 -11.02 -8.52 -11.20
N GLN A 115 -11.86 -9.25 -11.93
CA GLN A 115 -12.39 -10.53 -11.47
C GLN A 115 -11.36 -11.65 -11.62
N GLY A 116 -11.47 -12.68 -10.78
CA GLY A 116 -10.65 -13.90 -10.91
C GLY A 116 -9.16 -13.71 -10.60
N MET A 117 -8.76 -12.61 -9.96
CA MET A 117 -7.39 -12.47 -9.44
C MET A 117 -7.09 -13.54 -8.38
N THR A 118 -6.00 -14.26 -8.58
CA THR A 118 -5.49 -15.22 -7.60
C THR A 118 -4.91 -14.48 -6.38
N PRO A 119 -4.85 -15.11 -5.20
CA PRO A 119 -4.20 -14.50 -4.04
C PRO A 119 -2.76 -14.05 -4.31
N TYR A 120 -2.03 -14.81 -5.13
CA TYR A 120 -0.67 -14.45 -5.55
C TYR A 120 -0.66 -13.11 -6.31
N GLU A 121 -1.47 -12.98 -7.35
CA GLU A 121 -1.54 -11.77 -8.16
C GLU A 121 -1.98 -10.55 -7.36
N VAL A 122 -2.90 -10.71 -6.41
CA VAL A 122 -3.29 -9.62 -5.49
C VAL A 122 -2.11 -9.17 -4.64
N MET A 123 -1.37 -10.12 -4.08
CA MET A 123 -0.25 -9.84 -3.16
C MET A 123 0.94 -9.18 -3.86
N ILE A 124 1.21 -9.52 -5.12
CA ILE A 124 2.35 -8.97 -5.90
C ILE A 124 1.96 -7.86 -6.87
N SER A 125 0.68 -7.49 -6.93
CA SER A 125 0.19 -6.41 -7.80
C SER A 125 0.87 -5.08 -7.46
N GLU A 126 1.35 -4.39 -8.49
CA GLU A 126 1.96 -3.06 -8.38
C GLU A 126 1.01 -1.96 -8.88
N SER A 127 -0.31 -2.15 -8.70
CA SER A 127 -1.31 -1.09 -8.90
C SER A 127 -0.90 0.18 -8.14
N GLN A 128 -1.04 1.31 -8.82
CA GLN A 128 -0.63 2.61 -8.32
C GLN A 128 -1.65 3.23 -7.36
N GLU A 129 -1.28 4.36 -6.75
CA GLU A 129 -2.11 5.14 -5.82
C GLU A 129 -2.69 4.32 -4.67
N ARG A 130 -1.84 3.59 -3.95
CA ARG A 130 -2.22 2.84 -2.76
C ARG A 130 -1.25 3.14 -1.61
N MET A 131 -1.80 3.24 -0.41
CA MET A 131 -1.05 3.33 0.83
C MET A 131 -1.53 2.25 1.80
N LEU A 132 -0.61 1.74 2.60
CA LEU A 132 -0.88 0.89 3.76
C LEU A 132 -0.82 1.75 5.02
N VAL A 133 -1.91 1.78 5.77
CA VAL A 133 -2.02 2.50 7.03
C VAL A 133 -2.13 1.49 8.16
N ILE A 134 -1.28 1.64 9.19
CA ILE A 134 -1.33 0.83 10.40
C ILE A 134 -2.19 1.54 11.43
N VAL A 135 -3.43 1.08 11.58
CA VAL A 135 -4.49 1.76 12.32
C VAL A 135 -4.64 1.14 13.70
N LYS A 136 -4.72 1.97 14.75
CA LYS A 136 -5.07 1.48 16.07
C LYS A 136 -6.50 0.98 16.06
N ARG A 137 -6.75 -0.20 16.64
CA ARG A 137 -8.03 -0.91 16.47
C ARG A 137 -9.24 -0.09 16.94
N GLU A 138 -9.08 0.73 17.96
CA GLU A 138 -10.11 1.62 18.48
C GLU A 138 -10.51 2.76 17.52
N HIS A 139 -9.73 3.01 16.46
CA HIS A 139 -9.94 4.08 15.49
C HIS A 139 -10.23 3.59 14.06
N GLU A 140 -10.58 2.30 13.90
CA GLU A 140 -10.91 1.70 12.59
C GLU A 140 -11.96 2.52 11.83
N GLU A 141 -13.03 2.89 12.51
CA GLU A 141 -14.18 3.57 11.92
C GLU A 141 -13.90 5.03 11.56
N GLU A 142 -13.10 5.71 12.38
CA GLU A 142 -12.65 7.08 12.13
C GLU A 142 -11.73 7.14 10.92
N VAL A 143 -10.75 6.23 10.82
CA VAL A 143 -9.86 6.17 9.65
C VAL A 143 -10.63 5.76 8.40
N ARG A 144 -11.58 4.81 8.49
CA ARG A 144 -12.43 4.45 7.36
C ARG A 144 -13.19 5.65 6.82
N ARG A 145 -13.88 6.39 7.69
CA ARG A 145 -14.63 7.60 7.29
C ARG A 145 -13.71 8.69 6.73
N HIS A 146 -12.49 8.81 7.23
CA HIS A 146 -11.52 9.79 6.76
C HIS A 146 -11.21 9.62 5.26
N PHE A 147 -11.05 8.39 4.80
CA PHE A 147 -10.76 8.08 3.39
C PHE A 147 -12.00 7.93 2.49
N GLU A 148 -13.22 7.97 3.06
CA GLU A 148 -14.49 7.94 2.31
C GLU A 148 -15.02 9.35 1.93
N ARG A 149 -14.38 10.41 2.43
CA ARG A 149 -14.78 11.82 2.19
C ARG A 149 -14.34 12.33 0.83
#